data_AF-A0AAD4WJH0-F1
#
_entry.id   AF-A0AAD4WJH0-F1
#
_cell.length_a   1.000
_cell.length_b   1.000
_cell.length_c   1.000
_cell.angle_alpha   90.00
_cell.angle_beta   90.00
_cell.angle_gamma   90.00
#
_symmetry.space_group_name_H-M   'P 1'
#
loop_
_entity.id
_entity.type
_entity.pdbx_description
1 polymer ?
#
loop_
_entity_poly.entity_id
_entity_poly.type
_entity_poly.pdbx_seq_one_letter_code
_entity_poly.pdbx_strand_id
1 'polypeptide(L)'
;MRRSTGETPFFLAYGTEAIIPPHITVPSIGIEVGSIEQNSEQMRLNLDLLEGEREKAIVRVASYQQQLKSYYDKRAKIRQFQPGDLVLRKAFITAQRQGSKKMKPNWEGPYMISQSGGR
;
A
#
# COMPACT_ATOMS: atom_id res chain seq x y z
N MET A 1 3.78 5.29 -17.17
CA MET A 1 3.59 5.95 -15.86
C MET A 1 4.89 5.82 -15.07
N ARG A 2 5.71 6.88 -15.02
CA ARG A 2 6.91 6.99 -14.18
C ARG A 2 6.61 8.07 -13.14
N ARG A 3 6.15 7.74 -11.92
CA ARG A 3 5.82 8.76 -10.91
C ARG A 3 6.19 8.43 -9.45
N SER A 4 6.76 7.27 -9.15
CA SER A 4 7.10 6.92 -7.75
C SER A 4 8.60 6.78 -7.48
N THR A 5 9.33 6.07 -8.33
CA THR A 5 10.75 5.72 -8.06
C THR A 5 11.69 5.98 -9.23
N GLY A 6 11.19 6.18 -10.45
CA GLY A 6 12.03 6.36 -11.65
C GLY A 6 12.70 5.08 -12.17
N GLU A 7 13.00 4.16 -11.24
CA GLU A 7 13.60 2.83 -11.40
C GLU A 7 12.60 1.74 -11.85
N THR A 8 13.07 0.70 -12.54
CA THR A 8 12.25 -0.47 -12.94
C THR A 8 12.06 -1.46 -11.79
N PRO A 9 10.96 -2.26 -11.77
CA PRO A 9 10.72 -3.23 -10.70
C PRO A 9 11.83 -4.27 -10.52
N PHE A 10 12.55 -4.62 -11.59
CA PHE A 10 13.68 -5.55 -11.54
C PHE A 10 14.91 -4.92 -10.87
N PHE A 11 15.20 -3.66 -11.17
CA PHE A 11 16.27 -2.90 -10.51
C PHE A 11 16.07 -2.82 -9.00
N LEU A 12 14.83 -2.63 -8.53
CA LEU A 12 14.52 -2.61 -7.09
C LEU A 12 14.70 -3.97 -6.39
N ALA A 13 14.65 -5.08 -7.15
CA ALA A 13 14.80 -6.43 -6.62
C ALA A 13 16.27 -6.87 -6.59
N TYR A 14 17.05 -6.51 -7.61
CA TYR A 14 18.39 -7.07 -7.85
C TYR A 14 19.52 -6.03 -7.96
N GLY A 15 19.19 -4.72 -7.96
CA GLY A 15 20.18 -3.63 -7.95
C GLY A 15 20.81 -3.32 -9.31
N THR A 16 20.38 -4.02 -10.36
CA THR A 16 20.84 -3.81 -11.74
C THR A 16 19.65 -3.90 -12.69
N GLU A 17 19.71 -3.19 -13.82
CA GLU A 17 18.68 -3.28 -14.86
C GLU A 17 18.77 -4.66 -15.53
N ALA A 18 17.63 -5.29 -15.81
CA ALA A 18 17.62 -6.58 -16.51
C ALA A 18 18.14 -6.39 -17.94
N ILE A 19 19.34 -6.89 -18.23
CA ILE A 19 19.82 -7.06 -19.60
C ILE A 19 19.25 -8.37 -20.11
N ILE A 20 18.30 -8.30 -21.04
CA ILE A 20 17.80 -9.49 -21.75
C ILE A 20 18.96 -10.02 -22.61
N PRO A 21 19.43 -11.26 -22.41
CA PRO A 21 20.44 -11.82 -23.30
C PRO A 21 19.86 -11.91 -24.72
N PRO A 22 20.53 -11.35 -25.74
CA PRO A 22 20.13 -11.58 -27.12
C PRO A 22 20.31 -13.07 -27.41
N HIS A 23 19.19 -13.76 -27.61
CA HIS A 23 18.99 -15.13 -28.09
C HIS A 23 20.24 -16.03 -28.32
N ILE A 24 20.16 -17.23 -27.73
CA ILE A 24 21.11 -18.35 -27.61
C ILE A 24 21.64 -18.93 -28.95
N THR A 25 22.12 -18.12 -29.90
CA THR A 25 22.67 -18.65 -31.17
C THR A 25 23.91 -17.92 -31.68
N VAL A 26 24.81 -17.50 -30.80
CA VAL A 26 26.19 -17.17 -31.22
C VAL A 26 27.15 -17.51 -30.08
N PRO A 27 28.25 -18.26 -30.29
CA PRO A 27 29.32 -18.31 -29.30
C PRO A 27 30.02 -16.95 -29.33
N SER A 28 29.56 -16.02 -28.50
CA SER A 28 30.18 -14.69 -28.39
C SER A 28 31.46 -14.79 -27.59
N ILE A 29 32.57 -14.81 -28.31
CA ILE A 29 33.88 -14.34 -27.87
C ILE A 29 33.72 -12.96 -27.20
N GLY A 30 34.19 -12.85 -25.95
CA GLY A 30 34.51 -11.55 -25.35
C GLY A 30 33.62 -11.04 -24.20
N ILE A 31 32.97 -11.89 -23.40
CA ILE A 31 32.60 -11.46 -22.04
C ILE A 31 33.87 -11.63 -21.20
N GLU A 32 34.58 -10.53 -20.97
CA GLU A 32 35.62 -10.47 -19.94
C GLU A 32 34.89 -10.70 -18.61
N VAL A 33 34.88 -11.96 -18.17
CA VAL A 33 34.35 -12.33 -16.86
C VAL A 33 35.31 -11.72 -15.86
N GLY A 34 35.02 -10.49 -15.43
CA GLY A 34 35.71 -9.84 -14.32
C GLY A 34 35.80 -10.82 -13.15
N SER A 35 36.89 -10.74 -12.38
CA SER A 35 37.18 -11.71 -11.32
C SER A 35 35.93 -11.98 -10.49
N ILE A 36 35.67 -13.26 -10.21
CA ILE A 36 34.50 -13.68 -9.43
C ILE A 36 34.47 -12.95 -8.09
N GLU A 37 35.64 -12.67 -7.49
CA GLU A 37 35.75 -11.86 -6.28
C GLU A 37 35.27 -10.42 -6.50
N GLN A 38 35.70 -9.75 -7.57
CA GLN A 38 35.29 -8.37 -7.89
C GLN A 38 33.77 -8.27 -8.12
N ASN A 39 33.19 -9.23 -8.83
CA ASN A 39 31.75 -9.30 -9.03
C ASN A 39 31.00 -9.53 -7.70
N SER A 40 31.53 -10.40 -6.83
CA SER A 40 30.91 -10.67 -5.52
C SER A 40 30.93 -9.45 -4.59
N GLU A 41 32.01 -8.69 -4.60
CA GLU A 41 32.14 -7.45 -3.81
C GLU A 41 31.20 -6.35 -4.34
N GLN A 42 31.09 -6.19 -5.66
CA GLN A 42 30.11 -5.27 -6.25
C GLN A 42 28.67 -5.68 -5.94
N MET A 43 28.37 -6.98 -5.94
CA MET A 43 27.05 -7.50 -5.56
C MET A 43 26.72 -7.16 -4.09
N ARG A 44 27.69 -7.30 -3.18
CA ARG A 44 27.52 -6.94 -1.76
C ARG A 44 27.23 -5.45 -1.59
N LEU A 45 28.02 -4.58 -2.21
CA LEU A 45 27.81 -3.13 -2.15
C LEU A 45 26.45 -2.70 -2.70
N ASN A 46 25.99 -3.33 -3.79
CA ASN A 46 24.66 -3.07 -4.36
C ASN A 46 23.54 -3.52 -3.41
N LEU A 47 23.70 -4.65 -2.73
CA LEU A 47 22.73 -5.14 -1.76
C LEU A 47 22.63 -4.21 -0.54
N ASP A 48 23.76 -3.76 0.01
CA ASP A 48 23.78 -2.82 1.13
C ASP A 48 23.13 -1.48 0.76
N LEU A 49 23.41 -0.97 -0.45
CA LEU A 49 22.78 0.24 -0.97
C LEU A 49 21.26 0.10 -1.11
N LEU A 50 20.79 -1.04 -1.62
CA LEU A 50 19.37 -1.35 -1.73
C LEU A 50 18.70 -1.45 -0.36
N GLU A 51 19.36 -2.04 0.62
CA GLU A 51 18.85 -2.15 1.98
C GLU A 51 18.67 -0.76 2.60
N GLY A 52 19.66 0.12 2.45
CA GLY A 52 19.57 1.51 2.89
C GLY A 52 18.43 2.30 2.20
N GLU A 53 18.20 2.10 0.90
CA GLU A 53 17.08 2.72 0.20
C GLU A 53 15.72 2.14 0.61
N ARG A 54 15.64 0.83 0.88
CA ARG A 54 14.43 0.17 1.41
C ARG A 54 14.07 0.71 2.79
N GLU A 55 15.04 0.85 3.67
CA GLU A 55 14.81 1.37 5.02
C GLU A 55 14.29 2.82 4.98
N LYS A 56 14.90 3.67 4.14
CA LYS A 56 14.39 5.03 3.89
C LYS A 56 12.96 5.03 3.33
N ALA A 57 12.64 4.12 2.42
CA ALA A 57 11.30 4.00 1.86
C ALA A 57 10.27 3.58 2.93
N ILE A 58 10.61 2.64 3.81
CA ILE A 58 9.76 2.20 4.93
C ILE A 58 9.47 3.37 5.87
N VAL A 59 10.50 4.13 6.26
CA VAL A 59 10.34 5.30 7.14
C VAL A 59 9.41 6.33 6.49
N ARG A 60 9.57 6.61 5.19
CA ARG A 60 8.69 7.54 4.47
C ARG A 60 7.24 7.05 4.45
N VAL A 61 7.00 5.78 4.14
CA VAL A 61 5.65 5.20 4.12
C VAL A 61 5.01 5.26 5.51
N ALA A 62 5.75 4.89 6.56
CA ALA A 62 5.25 4.95 7.93
C ALA A 62 4.88 6.38 8.34
N SER A 63 5.75 7.36 8.04
CA SER A 63 5.47 8.77 8.33
C SER A 63 4.23 9.29 7.59
N TYR A 64 4.04 8.90 6.33
CA TYR A 64 2.88 9.29 5.53
C TYR A 64 1.59 8.68 6.08
N GLN A 65 1.61 7.39 6.43
CA GLN A 65 0.47 6.72 7.07
C GLN A 65 0.09 7.37 8.40
N GLN A 66 1.08 7.75 9.22
CA GLN A 66 0.84 8.44 10.49
C GLN A 66 0.22 9.83 10.27
N GLN A 67 0.69 10.57 9.27
CA GLN A 67 0.09 11.86 8.91
C GLN A 67 -1.37 11.71 8.47
N LEU A 68 -1.66 10.75 7.59
CA LEU A 68 -3.03 10.45 7.16
C LEU A 68 -3.92 10.09 8.35
N LYS A 69 -3.47 9.18 9.21
CA LYS A 69 -4.19 8.80 10.42
C LYS A 69 -4.51 10.03 11.27
N SER A 70 -3.52 10.87 11.56
CA SER A 70 -3.70 12.08 12.37
C SER A 70 -4.69 13.07 11.76
N TYR A 71 -4.70 13.21 10.42
CA TYR A 71 -5.61 14.09 9.71
C TYR A 71 -7.07 13.62 9.80
N TYR A 72 -7.30 12.32 9.64
CA TYR A 72 -8.64 11.74 9.77
C TYR A 72 -9.09 11.70 11.23
N ASP A 73 -8.22 11.33 12.17
CA ASP A 73 -8.54 11.27 13.60
C ASP A 73 -8.92 12.65 14.15
N LYS A 74 -8.21 13.73 13.75
CA LYS A 74 -8.59 15.12 14.11
C LYS A 74 -9.97 15.51 13.59
N ARG A 75 -10.41 14.95 12.47
CA ARG A 75 -11.69 15.24 11.84
C ARG A 75 -12.81 14.31 12.28
N ALA A 76 -12.45 13.15 12.82
CA ALA A 76 -13.37 12.22 13.42
C ALA A 76 -13.84 12.78 14.77
N LYS A 77 -15.02 13.40 14.78
CA LYS A 77 -15.72 13.66 16.05
C LYS A 77 -16.10 12.31 16.65
N ILE A 78 -15.41 11.91 17.72
CA ILE A 78 -15.81 10.74 18.52
C ILE A 78 -17.18 11.08 19.11
N ARG A 79 -18.24 10.50 18.52
CA ARG A 79 -19.59 10.63 19.04
C ARG A 79 -19.83 9.45 19.96
N GLN A 80 -19.85 9.71 21.26
CA GLN A 80 -20.33 8.74 22.23
C GLN A 80 -21.86 8.75 22.20
N PHE A 81 -22.45 7.57 22.24
CA PHE A 81 -23.90 7.43 22.28
C PHE A 81 -24.31 6.82 23.62
N GLN A 82 -25.41 7.30 24.17
CA GLN A 82 -25.96 6.84 25.44
C GLN A 82 -27.25 6.05 25.22
N PRO A 83 -27.62 5.15 26.15
CA PRO A 83 -28.95 4.56 26.15
C PRO A 83 -30.03 5.65 26.14
N GLY A 84 -31.02 5.51 25.26
CA GLY A 84 -32.07 6.51 25.03
C GLY A 84 -31.82 7.45 23.84
N ASP A 85 -30.60 7.53 23.31
CA ASP A 85 -30.32 8.34 22.12
C ASP A 85 -31.00 7.74 20.88
N LEU A 86 -31.60 8.60 20.05
CA LEU A 86 -32.12 8.22 18.73
C LEU A 86 -31.03 8.36 17.67
N VAL A 87 -30.78 7.27 16.94
CA VAL A 87 -29.75 7.20 15.91
C VAL A 87 -30.30 6.65 14.60
N LEU A 88 -29.70 7.08 13.50
CA LEU A 88 -29.93 6.52 12.17
C LEU A 88 -28.85 5.50 11.85
N ARG A 89 -29.24 4.33 11.34
CA ARG A 89 -28.32 3.28 10.92
C ARG A 89 -28.07 3.40 9.42
N LYS A 90 -26.83 3.24 8.98
CA LYS A 90 -26.52 3.22 7.54
C LYS A 90 -27.20 2.01 6.89
N ALA A 91 -27.98 2.26 5.85
CA ALA A 91 -28.63 1.22 5.06
C ALA A 91 -27.56 0.45 4.28
N PHE A 92 -27.45 -0.87 4.47
CA PHE A 92 -26.58 -1.71 3.63
C PHE A 92 -27.36 -2.16 2.40
N ILE A 93 -26.79 -1.96 1.21
CA ILE A 93 -27.41 -2.30 -0.10
C ILE A 93 -27.64 -3.83 -0.25
N THR A 94 -27.16 -4.64 0.70
CA THR A 94 -27.19 -6.11 0.68
C THR A 94 -28.45 -6.75 1.28
N ALA A 95 -29.49 -5.98 1.62
CA ALA A 95 -30.79 -6.57 1.90
C ALA A 95 -31.63 -6.58 0.62
N GLN A 96 -31.74 -7.77 0.04
CA GLN A 96 -32.57 -8.11 -1.12
C GLN A 96 -33.83 -7.25 -1.24
N ARG A 97 -33.97 -6.56 -2.36
CA ARG A 97 -35.27 -6.22 -2.99
C ARG A 97 -34.97 -5.84 -4.43
N GLN A 98 -35.40 -6.70 -5.36
CA GLN A 98 -35.47 -6.42 -6.78
C GLN A 98 -36.15 -5.05 -6.98
N GLY A 99 -35.46 -4.12 -7.63
CA GLY A 99 -35.95 -2.76 -7.84
C GLY A 99 -34.86 -1.71 -7.65
N SER A 100 -34.61 -0.95 -8.73
CA SER A 100 -33.74 0.22 -8.89
C SER A 100 -33.01 0.71 -7.61
N LYS A 101 -31.69 0.48 -7.57
CA LYS A 101 -30.74 0.99 -6.56
C LYS A 101 -30.65 2.53 -6.48
N LYS A 102 -31.25 3.25 -7.43
CA LYS A 102 -31.16 4.70 -7.55
C LYS A 102 -32.39 5.28 -6.84
N MET A 103 -32.19 6.08 -5.78
CA MET A 103 -33.23 6.75 -4.95
C MET A 103 -33.70 6.06 -3.65
N LYS A 104 -32.96 5.11 -3.07
CA LYS A 104 -33.23 4.66 -1.69
C LYS A 104 -32.47 5.53 -0.67
N PRO A 105 -33.06 5.85 0.50
CA PRO A 105 -32.36 6.59 1.54
C PRO A 105 -31.15 5.80 2.05
N ASN A 106 -30.03 6.49 2.24
CA ASN A 106 -28.78 5.88 2.74
C ASN A 106 -28.85 5.51 4.24
N TRP A 107 -29.94 5.87 4.91
CA TRP A 107 -30.13 5.78 6.35
C TRP A 107 -31.49 5.14 6.67
N GLU A 108 -31.51 4.29 7.68
CA GLU A 108 -32.69 3.60 8.23
C GLU A 108 -32.93 4.04 9.68
N GLY A 109 -34.18 3.99 10.13
CA GLY A 109 -34.55 4.32 11.51
C GLY A 109 -35.35 5.62 11.60
N PRO A 110 -35.74 6.03 12.81
CA PRO A 110 -34.87 6.12 13.99
C PRO A 110 -34.85 4.87 14.88
N TYR A 111 -33.68 4.55 15.43
CA TYR A 111 -33.48 3.50 16.42
C TYR A 111 -33.09 4.12 17.76
N MET A 112 -33.60 3.56 18.86
CA MET A 112 -33.17 3.94 20.21
C MET A 112 -32.07 2.98 20.67
N ILE A 113 -31.02 3.53 21.27
CA ILE A 113 -29.96 2.73 21.87
C ILE A 113 -30.48 2.17 23.20
N SER A 114 -30.49 0.84 23.33
CA SER A 114 -30.93 0.17 24.57
C SER A 114 -29.80 0.02 25.59
N GLN A 115 -28.57 -0.13 25.13
CA GLN A 115 -27.38 -0.29 25.97
C GLN A 115 -26.16 0.26 25.24
N SER A 116 -25.28 0.96 25.97
CA SER A 116 -23.97 1.38 25.47
C SER A 116 -22.91 0.34 25.84
N GLY A 117 -22.19 -0.19 24.86
CA GLY A 117 -20.96 -0.95 25.09
C GLY A 117 -19.78 0.00 25.29
N GLY A 118 -19.08 -0.12 26.41
CA GLY A 118 -17.83 0.58 26.66
C GLY A 118 -16.73 0.13 25.71
N ARG A 119 -15.77 1.03 25.45
CA ARG A 119 -14.62 0.79 24.57
C ARG A 119 -13.64 -0.20 25.17
#